data_AF-A0A2W6X6F0-F1
#
_entry.id   AF-A0A2W6X6F0-F1
#
_cell.length_a   1.000
_cell.length_b   1.000
_cell.length_c   1.000
_cell.angle_alpha   90.00
_cell.angle_beta   90.00
_cell.angle_gamma   90.00
#
_symmetry.space_group_name_H-M   'P 1'
#
loop_
_entity.id
_entity.type
_entity.pdbx_description
1 polymer ?
#
loop_
_entity_poly.entity_id
_entity_poly.type
_entity_poly.pdbx_seq_one_letter_code
_entity_poly.pdbx_strand_id
1 'polypeptide(L)' 'MKDERQYTVETISGFLAGTGGKWDWDDFTSCALRDARMESIRRRALAVDLPLDEEGAAILQSLLAEADAEHGV' A
#
# COMPACT_ATOMS: atom_id res chain seq x y z
N MET A 1 16.95 8.93 2.47
CA MET A 1 16.30 7.62 2.66
C MET A 1 14.88 7.81 2.18
N LYS A 2 14.30 6.92 1.36
CA LYS A 2 12.92 7.10 0.87
C LYS A 2 11.97 7.15 2.07
N ASP A 3 11.08 8.12 2.11
CA ASP A 3 9.99 8.16 3.07
C ASP A 3 9.08 6.96 2.82
N GLU A 4 9.10 5.99 3.73
CA GLU A 4 8.36 4.71 3.59
C GLU A 4 6.85 4.93 3.51
N ARG A 5 6.36 6.01 4.14
CA ARG A 5 4.99 6.49 3.97
C ARG A 5 4.70 6.88 2.52
N GLN A 6 5.53 7.75 1.93
CA GLN A 6 5.34 8.20 0.56
C GLN A 6 5.38 7.01 -0.40
N TYR A 7 6.36 6.12 -0.21
CA TYR A 7 6.45 4.87 -0.99
C TYR A 7 5.17 4.02 -0.88
N THR A 8 4.65 3.83 0.33
CA THR A 8 3.39 3.08 0.56
C THR A 8 2.20 3.72 -0.15
N VAL A 9 2.04 5.04 -0.02
CA VAL A 9 0.95 5.80 -0.66
C VAL A 9 1.04 5.73 -2.18
N GLU A 10 2.23 5.94 -2.74
CA GLU A 10 2.46 5.89 -4.19
C GLU A 10 2.21 4.48 -4.75
N THR A 11 2.69 3.43 -4.07
CA THR A 11 2.49 2.06 -4.54
C THR A 11 1.02 1.64 -4.47
N ILE A 12 0.32 1.88 -3.35
CA ILE A 12 -1.09 1.50 -3.21
C ILE A 12 -1.97 2.31 -4.17
N SER A 13 -1.77 3.63 -4.28
CA SER A 13 -2.54 4.45 -5.22
C SER A 13 -2.26 4.10 -6.68
N GLY A 14 -1.01 3.81 -7.03
CA GLY A 14 -0.63 3.38 -8.37
C GLY A 14 -1.21 2.01 -8.73
N PHE A 15 -1.28 1.08 -7.78
CA PHE A 15 -1.92 -0.22 -7.96
C PHE A 15 -3.43 -0.08 -8.19
N LEU A 16 -4.11 0.74 -7.39
CA LEU A 16 -5.54 1.04 -7.54
C LEU A 16 -5.87 1.74 -8.86
N ALA A 17 -5.01 2.66 -9.29
CA ALA A 17 -5.18 3.39 -10.56
C ALA A 17 -4.74 2.58 -11.79
N GLY A 18 -4.09 1.43 -11.60
CA GLY A 18 -3.47 0.65 -12.68
C GLY A 18 -2.31 1.37 -13.38
N THR A 19 -1.74 2.41 -12.74
CA THR A 19 -0.63 3.22 -13.26
C THR A 19 0.73 2.82 -12.68
N GLY A 20 0.75 1.96 -11.65
CA GLY A 20 1.97 1.40 -11.08
C GLY A 20 2.68 0.45 -12.04
N GLY A 21 3.99 0.28 -11.85
CA GLY A 21 4.76 -0.69 -12.62
C GLY A 21 4.35 -2.11 -12.31
N LYS A 22 4.52 -3.01 -13.28
CA LYS A 22 4.18 -4.44 -13.18
C LYS A 22 4.75 -5.12 -11.93
N TRP A 23 5.90 -4.65 -11.44
CA TRP A 23 6.63 -5.23 -10.32
C TRP A 23 6.57 -4.38 -9.04
N ASP A 24 5.99 -3.17 -9.06
CA ASP A 24 5.95 -2.30 -7.88
C ASP A 24 5.15 -2.95 -6.74
N TRP A 25 4.03 -3.61 -7.07
CA TRP A 25 3.22 -4.31 -6.08
C TRP A 25 3.95 -5.52 -5.47
N ASP A 26 4.66 -6.29 -6.29
CA ASP A 26 5.42 -7.47 -5.86
C ASP A 26 6.62 -7.06 -4.98
N ASP A 27 7.33 -5.99 -5.36
CA ASP A 27 8.44 -5.42 -4.59
C ASP A 27 7.97 -4.90 -3.23
N PHE A 28 6.87 -4.13 -3.23
CA PHE A 28 6.25 -3.60 -2.01
C PHE A 28 5.77 -4.72 -1.08
N THR A 29 5.17 -5.78 -1.60
CA THR A 29 4.67 -6.89 -0.79
C THR A 29 5.76 -7.90 -0.38
N SER A 30 6.95 -7.83 -0.99
CA SER A 30 8.11 -8.68 -0.65
C SER A 30 9.07 -8.04 0.35
N CYS A 31 9.17 -6.71 0.39
CA CYS A 31 10.11 -6.01 1.26
C CYS A 31 9.44 -5.51 2.56
N ALA A 32 10.01 -5.86 3.72
CA ALA A 32 9.55 -5.31 4.99
C ALA A 32 9.92 -3.82 5.12
N LEU A 33 9.00 -3.04 5.68
CA LEU A 33 9.22 -1.62 5.98
C LEU A 33 9.72 -1.47 7.42
N ARG A 34 10.53 -0.43 7.67
CA ARG A 34 11.06 -0.11 9.00
C ARG A 34 10.00 0.53 9.88
N ASP A 35 9.18 1.40 9.29
CA ASP A 35 8.05 1.98 9.99
C ASP A 35 6.99 0.92 10.32
N ALA A 36 6.68 0.76 11.61
CA ALA A 36 5.77 -0.29 12.09
C ALA A 36 4.33 -0.12 11.59
N ARG A 37 3.89 1.13 11.35
CA ARG A 37 2.56 1.41 10.79
C ARG A 37 2.54 1.05 9.32
N MET A 38 3.53 1.48 8.56
CA MET A 38 3.61 1.16 7.13
C MET A 38 3.78 -0.35 6.91
N GLU A 39 4.57 -1.04 7.74
CA GLU A 39 4.70 -2.50 7.72
C GLU A 39 3.36 -3.20 8.02
N SER A 40 2.57 -2.67 8.95
CA SER A 40 1.21 -3.17 9.22
C SER A 40 0.29 -2.99 8.02
N ILE A 41 0.32 -1.80 7.37
CA ILE A 41 -0.44 -1.52 6.16
C ILE A 41 -0.03 -2.45 5.02
N ARG A 42 1.28 -2.62 4.80
CA ARG A 42 1.85 -3.54 3.81
C ARG A 42 1.38 -4.98 4.02
N ARG A 43 1.37 -5.48 5.26
CA ARG A 43 0.87 -6.83 5.57
C ARG A 43 -0.61 -6.98 5.30
N ARG A 44 -1.41 -5.96 5.60
CA ARG A 44 -2.86 -5.95 5.30
C ARG A 44 -3.10 -5.88 3.79
N ALA A 45 -2.28 -5.12 3.05
CA ALA A 45 -2.31 -5.06 1.60
C ALA A 45 -1.92 -6.40 0.96
N LEU A 46 -0.90 -7.09 1.49
CA LEU A 46 -0.50 -8.45 1.08
C LEU A 46 -1.61 -9.49 1.31
N ALA A 47 -2.49 -9.28 2.29
CA ALA A 47 -3.61 -10.17 2.57
C ALA A 47 -4.79 -9.99 1.61
N VAL A 48 -4.74 -9.00 0.71
CA VAL A 48 -5.74 -8.84 -0.35
C VAL A 48 -5.44 -9.84 -1.46
N ASP A 49 -6.41 -10.70 -1.76
CA ASP A 49 -6.31 -11.68 -2.84
C ASP A 49 -6.24 -11.00 -4.21
N LEU A 50 -5.52 -11.65 -5.13
CA LEU A 50 -5.41 -11.24 -6.52
C LEU A 50 -6.01 -12.33 -7.43
N PRO A 51 -6.78 -11.97 -8.47
CA PRO A 51 -6.99 -10.62 -9.01
C PRO A 51 -7.82 -9.71 -8.11
N LEU A 52 -7.52 -8.41 -8.12
CA LEU A 52 -8.14 -7.44 -7.22
C LEU A 52 -9.65 -7.32 -7.48
N ASP A 53 -10.46 -7.76 -6.51
CA ASP A 53 -11.92 -7.60 -6.52
C ASP A 53 -12.36 -6.24 -5.94
N GLU A 54 -13.65 -5.92 -6.03
CA GLU A 54 -14.24 -4.69 -5.45
C GLU A 54 -13.98 -4.57 -3.94
N GLU A 55 -14.06 -5.68 -3.21
CA GLU A 55 -13.80 -5.71 -1.76
C GLU A 55 -12.31 -5.47 -1.45
N GLY A 56 -11.42 -6.10 -2.24
CA GLY A 56 -9.97 -5.86 -2.16
C GLY A 56 -9.62 -4.41 -2.44
N ALA A 57 -10.21 -3.80 -3.47
CA ALA A 57 -10.02 -2.39 -3.79
C ALA A 57 -10.46 -1.48 -2.63
N ALA A 58 -11.62 -1.75 -2.01
CA ALA A 58 -12.10 -0.99 -0.85
C ALA A 58 -11.17 -1.09 0.37
N ILE A 59 -10.59 -2.28 0.61
CA ILE A 59 -9.58 -2.48 1.65
C ILE A 59 -8.34 -1.64 1.35
N LEU A 60 -7.80 -1.71 0.12
CA LEU A 60 -6.63 -0.95 -0.28
C LEU A 60 -6.85 0.57 -0.22
N GLN A 61 -8.05 1.05 -0.59
CA GLN A 61 -8.42 2.47 -0.44
C GLN A 61 -8.44 2.90 1.03
N SER A 62 -8.96 2.05 1.92
CA SER A 62 -8.96 2.32 3.37
C SER A 62 -7.53 2.37 3.92
N LEU A 63 -6.66 1.47 3.47
CA LEU A 63 -5.25 1.44 3.84
C LEU A 63 -4.47 2.65 3.31
N LEU A 64 -4.78 3.11 2.10
CA LEU A 64 -4.21 4.32 1.51
C LEU A 64 -4.57 5.55 2.34
N ALA A 65 -5.84 5.67 2.76
CA ALA A 65 -6.27 6.75 3.63
C ALA A 65 -5.59 6.70 5.00
N GLU A 66 -5.37 5.50 5.57
CA GLU A 66 -4.62 5.32 6.82
C GLU A 66 -3.16 5.79 6.68
N ALA A 67 -2.50 5.45 5.58
CA ALA A 67 -1.13 5.89 5.29
C ALA A 67 -1.04 7.42 5.09
N ASP A 68 -2.03 8.02 4.45
CA ASP A 68 -2.05 9.46 4.20
C ASP A 68 -2.39 10.28 5.47
N ALA A 69 -3.29 9.78 6.31
CA ALA A 69 -3.76 10.47 7.52
C ALA A 69 -2.68 10.69 8.61
N GLU A 70 -1.54 10.00 8.56
CA GLU A 70 -0.41 10.18 9.49
C GLU A 70 0.26 11.58 9.43
N HIS A 71 -0.26 12.52 8.63
CA HIS A 71 0.13 13.95 8.68
C HIS A 71 -0.77 14.82 9.56
N GLY A 72 -1.71 14.27 10.33
CA GLY A 72 -2.68 15.06 11.08
C GLY A 72 -3.07 14.51 12.45
N VAL A 73 -2.22 14.69 13.45
CA VAL A 73 -2.63 15.09 14.81
C VAL A 73 -1.47 15.73 15.57
#